data_AF-A0A8J7Y1Q6-F1
#
_entry.id   AF-A0A8J7Y1Q6-F1
#
_cell.length_a   1.000
_cell.length_b   1.000
_cell.length_c   1.000
_cell.angle_alpha   90.00
_cell.angle_beta   90.00
_cell.angle_gamma   90.00
#
_symmetry.space_group_name_H-M   'P 1'
#
loop_
_entity.id
_entity.type
_entity.pdbx_description
1 polymer ?
#
loop_
_entity_poly.entity_id
_entity_poly.type
_entity_poly.pdbx_seq_one_letter_code
_entity_poly.pdbx_strand_id
1 'polypeptide(L)'
;MQRKYLAIDLKGYPSDLFEDVCQVVRVEDFSRSGGLQGVEVTAPFQLRSIPKGIDVVFARGGSIQKNRKFLNSKKIDVLSRPYPFDSLCARYAADNRVAVELCFREIAATTRYVRARVLTYLQKTVTLAKKYHAPLVLTSGSTCEEEVVSPRQLVAFGKILGLDYSEAKASVYTIPKKVLEGFE
;
A
#
# COMPACT_ATOMS: atom_id res chain seq x y z
N MET A 1 -0.06 19.18 -22.33
CA MET A 1 -0.20 19.43 -20.88
C MET A 1 -0.94 18.25 -20.27
N GLN A 2 -0.25 17.30 -19.65
CA GLN A 2 -0.91 16.15 -19.00
C GLN A 2 -1.74 16.69 -17.83
N ARG A 3 -3.04 16.40 -17.79
CA ARG A 3 -3.90 16.73 -16.65
C ARG A 3 -3.35 16.01 -15.41
N LYS A 4 -3.04 16.74 -14.34
CA LYS A 4 -2.83 16.16 -13.01
C LYS A 4 -4.04 15.30 -12.66
N TYR A 5 -3.83 14.03 -12.34
CA TYR A 5 -4.93 13.20 -11.84
C TYR A 5 -5.09 13.48 -10.35
N LEU A 6 -6.34 13.52 -9.89
CA LEU A 6 -6.65 13.39 -8.47
C LEU A 6 -6.30 11.97 -8.05
N ALA A 7 -5.06 11.77 -7.63
CA ALA A 7 -4.47 10.50 -7.22
C ALA A 7 -3.31 10.75 -6.26
N ILE A 8 -3.17 9.89 -5.26
CA ILE A 8 -2.12 9.93 -4.25
C ILE A 8 -1.40 8.59 -4.30
N ASP A 9 -0.08 8.62 -4.47
CA ASP A 9 0.73 7.41 -4.37
C ASP A 9 1.36 7.31 -2.98
N LEU A 10 0.81 6.43 -2.14
CA LEU A 10 1.31 6.25 -0.77
C LEU A 10 2.68 5.57 -0.69
N LYS A 11 3.24 5.09 -1.81
CA LYS A 11 4.60 4.56 -1.83
C LYS A 11 5.17 4.67 -3.23
N GLY A 12 5.79 5.81 -3.51
CA GLY A 12 6.34 6.08 -4.84
C GLY A 12 7.51 7.06 -4.84
N TYR A 13 7.92 7.42 -6.04
CA TYR A 13 8.95 8.42 -6.30
C TYR A 13 8.28 9.75 -6.73
N PRO A 14 8.76 10.92 -6.25
CA PRO A 14 8.17 12.22 -6.58
C PRO A 14 7.96 12.41 -8.08
N SER A 15 6.75 12.79 -8.48
CA SER A 15 6.41 13.05 -9.89
C SER A 15 5.18 13.96 -10.02
N ASP A 16 5.08 14.68 -11.14
CA ASP A 16 3.95 15.57 -11.45
C ASP A 16 2.66 14.84 -11.87
N LEU A 17 2.69 13.50 -11.92
CA LEU A 17 1.55 12.67 -12.34
C LEU A 17 0.48 12.54 -11.26
N PHE A 18 0.89 12.68 -10.00
CA PHE A 18 0.05 12.56 -8.81
C PHE A 18 -0.16 13.93 -8.18
N GLU A 19 -1.21 14.05 -7.37
CA GLU A 19 -1.45 15.20 -6.52
C GLU A 19 -0.41 15.24 -5.38
N ASP A 20 -0.24 14.09 -4.72
CA ASP A 20 0.76 13.86 -3.69
C ASP A 20 1.44 12.49 -3.86
N VAL A 21 2.70 12.42 -3.45
CA VAL A 21 3.46 11.16 -3.41
C VAL A 21 4.15 11.04 -2.05
N CYS A 22 3.96 9.90 -1.41
CA CYS A 22 4.64 9.54 -0.17
C CYS A 22 5.95 8.83 -0.46
N GLN A 23 7.04 9.34 0.10
CA GLN A 23 8.31 8.64 0.12
C GLN A 23 8.40 7.77 1.38
N VAL A 24 8.42 6.46 1.19
CA VAL A 24 8.50 5.50 2.30
C VAL A 24 9.94 5.02 2.47
N VAL A 25 10.54 5.33 3.61
CA VAL A 25 11.92 4.95 3.97
C VAL A 25 11.93 3.91 5.10
N ARG A 26 13.10 3.38 5.45
CA ARG A 26 13.21 2.55 6.67
C ARG A 26 13.13 3.44 7.90
N VAL A 27 12.74 2.85 9.03
CA VAL A 27 12.67 3.55 10.33
C VAL A 27 13.99 4.24 10.70
N GLU A 28 15.12 3.58 10.42
CA GLU A 28 16.47 4.08 10.72
C GLU A 28 16.92 5.24 9.82
N ASP A 29 16.39 5.30 8.60
CA ASP A 29 16.73 6.31 7.59
C ASP A 29 15.79 7.53 7.67
N PHE A 30 14.84 7.54 8.61
CA PHE A 30 13.85 8.61 8.70
C PHE A 30 14.51 9.92 9.17
N SER A 31 14.44 10.90 8.28
CA SER A 31 14.72 12.31 8.58
C SER A 31 13.57 13.14 8.05
N ARG A 32 13.02 14.04 8.89
CA ARG A 32 11.91 14.89 8.44
C ARG A 32 12.42 15.83 7.36
N SER A 33 11.93 15.64 6.15
CA SER A 33 12.06 16.57 5.04
C SER A 33 10.67 17.05 4.64
N GLY A 34 10.60 18.14 3.87
CA GLY A 34 9.31 18.58 3.32
C GLY A 34 8.64 17.49 2.48
N GLY A 35 7.32 17.58 2.34
CA GLY A 35 6.51 16.61 1.62
C GLY A 35 6.00 15.46 2.49
N LEU A 36 5.31 14.53 1.84
CA LEU A 36 4.65 13.41 2.49
C LEU A 36 5.65 12.26 2.70
N GLN A 37 5.84 11.85 3.95
CA GLN A 37 6.83 10.86 4.32
C GLN A 37 6.20 9.70 5.08
N GLY A 38 6.66 8.50 4.75
CA GLY A 38 6.27 7.27 5.42
C GLY A 38 7.47 6.47 5.90
N VAL A 39 7.23 5.56 6.86
CA VAL A 39 8.23 4.58 7.28
C VAL A 39 7.73 3.17 7.04
N GLU A 40 8.61 2.27 6.62
CA GLU A 40 8.35 0.82 6.54
C GLU A 40 8.95 0.11 7.76
N VAL A 41 8.09 -0.45 8.62
CA VAL A 41 8.49 -1.41 9.65
C VAL A 41 8.51 -2.81 9.06
N THR A 42 9.60 -3.54 9.30
CA THR A 42 9.77 -4.92 8.83
C THR A 42 9.65 -5.93 9.95
N ALA A 43 9.68 -5.52 11.21
CA ALA A 43 9.54 -6.42 12.36
C ALA A 43 8.63 -5.83 13.44
N PRO A 44 7.83 -6.64 14.17
CA PRO A 44 6.91 -6.14 15.18
C PRO A 44 7.55 -5.33 16.31
N PHE A 45 8.83 -5.56 16.65
CA PHE A 45 9.50 -4.77 17.68
C PHE A 45 9.74 -3.31 17.24
N GLN A 46 9.87 -3.06 15.94
CA GLN A 46 10.06 -1.71 15.37
C GLN A 46 8.84 -0.82 15.56
N LEU A 47 7.66 -1.38 15.88
CA LEU A 47 6.45 -0.63 16.24
C LEU A 47 6.64 0.26 17.49
N ARG A 48 7.68 0.02 18.28
CA ARG A 48 8.06 0.87 19.43
C ARG A 48 8.97 2.04 19.03
N SER A 49 9.62 1.93 17.88
CA SER A 49 10.62 2.88 17.37
C SER A 49 10.08 3.74 16.23
N ILE A 50 8.76 3.76 16.02
CA ILE A 50 8.14 4.61 15.00
C ILE A 50 8.43 6.08 15.36
N PRO A 51 9.05 6.86 14.46
CA PRO A 51 9.35 8.25 14.72
C PRO A 51 8.07 9.08 14.82
N LYS A 52 8.11 10.15 15.62
CA LYS A 52 7.02 11.13 15.71
C LYS A 52 7.00 12.03 14.46
N GLY A 53 5.83 12.51 14.08
CA GLY A 53 5.67 13.44 12.95
C GLY A 53 5.78 12.79 11.57
N ILE A 54 5.66 11.46 11.50
CA ILE A 54 5.51 10.72 10.25
C ILE A 54 4.06 10.80 9.76
N ASP A 55 3.86 10.84 8.44
CA ASP A 55 2.52 10.93 7.85
C ASP A 55 1.88 9.54 7.68
N VAL A 56 2.66 8.51 7.34
CA VAL A 56 2.15 7.13 7.14
C VAL A 56 3.12 6.06 7.66
N VAL A 57 2.59 5.01 8.28
CA VAL A 57 3.34 3.83 8.72
C VAL A 57 2.94 2.61 7.91
N PHE A 58 3.89 2.11 7.11
CA PHE A 58 3.80 0.84 6.41
C PHE A 58 4.36 -0.28 7.26
N ALA A 59 3.72 -1.45 7.25
CA ALA A 59 4.30 -2.68 7.76
C ALA A 59 4.52 -3.68 6.64
N ARG A 60 5.76 -4.16 6.48
CA ARG A 60 6.05 -5.27 5.58
C ARG A 60 5.65 -6.59 6.23
N GLY A 61 4.65 -7.24 5.65
CA GLY A 61 4.19 -8.57 6.00
C GLY A 61 5.18 -9.69 5.67
N GLY A 62 4.64 -10.82 5.19
CA GLY A 62 5.41 -11.99 4.75
C GLY A 62 5.12 -13.29 5.50
N SER A 63 4.27 -13.25 6.53
CA SER A 63 3.74 -14.46 7.18
C SER A 63 2.43 -14.16 7.91
N ILE A 64 1.55 -15.16 8.05
CA ILE A 64 0.25 -15.01 8.70
C ILE A 64 0.39 -14.45 10.13
N GLN A 65 1.32 -14.99 10.92
CA GLN A 65 1.53 -14.59 12.31
C GLN A 65 1.98 -13.12 12.39
N LYS A 66 2.87 -12.71 11.48
CA LYS A 66 3.40 -11.35 11.42
C LYS A 66 2.34 -10.36 10.95
N ASN A 67 1.59 -10.70 9.90
CA ASN A 67 0.49 -9.89 9.38
C ASN A 67 -0.56 -9.63 10.46
N ARG A 68 -1.02 -10.68 11.15
CA ARG A 68 -2.01 -10.55 12.22
C ARG A 68 -1.50 -9.68 13.37
N LYS A 69 -0.23 -9.82 13.77
CA LYS A 69 0.37 -8.96 14.81
C LYS A 69 0.39 -7.50 14.40
N PHE A 70 0.77 -7.21 13.16
CA PHE A 70 0.77 -5.85 12.63
C PHE A 70 -0.64 -5.26 12.58
N LEU A 71 -1.59 -5.98 11.99
CA LEU A 71 -2.98 -5.56 11.88
C LEU A 71 -3.63 -5.31 13.24
N ASN A 72 -3.29 -6.09 14.27
CA ASN A 72 -3.84 -5.92 15.62
C ASN A 72 -3.17 -4.78 16.42
N SER A 73 -2.04 -4.27 15.95
CA SER A 73 -1.26 -3.28 16.73
C SER A 73 -1.88 -1.88 16.74
N LYS A 74 -2.74 -1.55 15.76
CA LYS A 74 -3.30 -0.19 15.53
C LYS A 74 -2.25 0.93 15.44
N LYS A 75 -1.00 0.56 15.15
CA LYS A 75 0.16 1.48 15.02
C LYS A 75 0.62 1.63 13.58
N ILE A 76 -0.10 1.03 12.65
CA ILE A 76 0.23 0.98 11.24
C ILE A 76 -1.00 1.42 10.46
N ASP A 77 -0.76 2.03 9.31
CA ASP A 77 -1.84 2.51 8.46
C ASP A 77 -1.97 1.62 7.21
N VAL A 78 -0.87 1.03 6.76
CA VAL A 78 -0.83 0.18 5.57
C VAL A 78 -0.04 -1.12 5.81
N LEU A 79 -0.64 -2.28 5.50
CA LEU A 79 0.05 -3.57 5.44
C LEU A 79 0.54 -3.83 4.00
N SER A 80 1.86 -3.83 3.84
CA SER A 80 2.58 -4.11 2.60
C SER A 80 2.93 -5.59 2.46
N ARG A 81 2.99 -6.09 1.22
CA ARG A 81 3.40 -7.47 0.88
C ARG A 81 2.76 -8.52 1.80
N PRO A 82 1.41 -8.56 1.90
CA PRO A 82 0.72 -9.27 2.97
C PRO A 82 0.68 -10.79 2.76
N TYR A 83 1.39 -11.38 1.80
CA TYR A 83 1.21 -12.80 1.47
C TYR A 83 2.03 -13.71 2.39
N PRO A 84 1.46 -14.85 2.85
CA PRO A 84 0.06 -15.26 2.69
C PRO A 84 -0.94 -14.40 3.50
N PHE A 85 -2.06 -14.05 2.88
CA PHE A 85 -3.14 -13.25 3.47
C PHE A 85 -4.40 -14.11 3.60
N ASP A 86 -4.94 -14.23 4.81
CA ASP A 86 -6.08 -15.09 5.11
C ASP A 86 -7.33 -14.29 5.53
N SER A 87 -8.44 -15.00 5.75
CA SER A 87 -9.71 -14.37 6.16
C SER A 87 -9.61 -13.61 7.48
N LEU A 88 -8.74 -14.03 8.41
CA LEU A 88 -8.59 -13.33 9.69
C LEU A 88 -7.80 -12.04 9.51
N CYS A 89 -6.77 -12.04 8.66
CA CYS A 89 -6.06 -10.82 8.27
C CYS A 89 -7.02 -9.83 7.61
N ALA A 90 -7.89 -10.30 6.71
CA ALA A 90 -8.88 -9.44 6.05
C ALA A 90 -9.87 -8.82 7.05
N ARG A 91 -10.37 -9.60 8.02
CA ARG A 91 -11.21 -9.07 9.11
C ARG A 91 -10.47 -8.03 9.95
N TYR A 92 -9.25 -8.35 10.40
CA TYR A 92 -8.48 -7.40 11.21
C TYR A 92 -8.14 -6.12 10.45
N ALA A 93 -7.88 -6.20 9.15
CA ALA A 93 -7.67 -5.02 8.31
C ALA A 93 -8.92 -4.14 8.24
N ALA A 94 -10.10 -4.74 8.08
CA ALA A 94 -11.37 -4.02 8.09
C ALA A 94 -11.69 -3.41 9.47
N ASP A 95 -11.64 -4.23 10.52
CA ASP A 95 -12.01 -3.84 11.89
C ASP A 95 -11.10 -2.73 12.44
N ASN A 96 -9.79 -2.81 12.14
CA ASN A 96 -8.80 -1.83 12.60
C ASN A 96 -8.54 -0.72 11.58
N ARG A 97 -9.30 -0.68 10.47
CA ARG A 97 -9.17 0.34 9.42
C ARG A 97 -7.73 0.45 8.87
N VAL A 98 -7.02 -0.67 8.78
CA VAL A 98 -5.66 -0.74 8.21
C VAL A 98 -5.77 -1.11 6.74
N ALA A 99 -5.22 -0.27 5.86
CA ALA A 99 -5.22 -0.52 4.43
C ALA A 99 -4.28 -1.67 4.06
N VAL A 100 -4.63 -2.41 3.01
CA VAL A 100 -3.80 -3.48 2.46
C VAL A 100 -3.25 -3.02 1.11
N GLU A 101 -1.94 -3.06 0.97
CA GLU A 101 -1.24 -2.56 -0.22
C GLU A 101 -1.22 -3.60 -1.35
N LEU A 102 -1.52 -3.12 -2.56
CA LEU A 102 -1.30 -3.80 -3.82
C LEU A 102 -0.20 -3.05 -4.58
N CYS A 103 1.05 -3.47 -4.39
CA CYS A 103 2.22 -2.77 -4.93
C CYS A 103 2.56 -3.22 -6.36
N PHE A 104 2.54 -2.28 -7.32
CA PHE A 104 2.82 -2.57 -8.72
C PHE A 104 4.25 -3.07 -8.96
N ARG A 105 5.23 -2.52 -8.22
CA ARG A 105 6.64 -2.91 -8.33
C ARG A 105 6.88 -4.40 -8.14
N GLU A 106 6.05 -5.11 -7.37
CA GLU A 106 6.19 -6.57 -7.22
C GLU A 106 6.02 -7.32 -8.55
N ILE A 107 5.19 -6.80 -9.45
CA ILE A 107 4.99 -7.37 -10.79
C ILE A 107 6.07 -6.90 -11.74
N ALA A 108 6.45 -5.62 -11.67
CA ALA A 108 7.51 -5.06 -12.51
C ALA A 108 8.86 -5.74 -12.26
N ALA A 109 9.21 -5.99 -10.99
CA ALA A 109 10.50 -6.56 -10.58
C ALA A 109 10.59 -8.09 -10.72
N THR A 110 9.49 -8.79 -10.96
CA THR A 110 9.46 -10.26 -11.08
C THR A 110 9.20 -10.70 -12.52
N THR A 111 9.57 -11.92 -12.88
CA THR A 111 9.37 -12.45 -14.24
C THR A 111 8.90 -13.92 -14.23
N ARG A 112 8.33 -14.38 -15.36
CA ARG A 112 7.88 -15.77 -15.59
C ARG A 112 7.05 -16.33 -14.42
N TYR A 113 7.43 -17.51 -13.92
CA TYR A 113 6.72 -18.24 -12.87
C TYR A 113 6.57 -17.42 -11.58
N VAL A 114 7.58 -16.65 -11.18
CA VAL A 114 7.53 -15.83 -9.98
C VAL A 114 6.45 -14.76 -10.11
N ARG A 115 6.39 -14.07 -11.25
CA ARG A 115 5.35 -13.06 -11.53
C ARG A 115 3.94 -13.67 -11.48
N ALA A 116 3.75 -14.85 -12.09
CA ALA A 116 2.47 -15.55 -12.06
C ALA A 116 2.01 -15.87 -10.62
N ARG A 117 2.94 -16.29 -9.75
CA ARG A 117 2.65 -16.53 -8.33
C ARG A 117 2.30 -15.25 -7.59
N VAL A 118 3.05 -14.17 -7.79
CA VAL A 118 2.76 -12.88 -7.15
C VAL A 118 1.38 -12.36 -7.57
N LEU A 119 1.02 -12.42 -8.86
CA LEU A 119 -0.32 -12.08 -9.33
C LEU A 119 -1.41 -12.92 -8.65
N THR A 120 -1.19 -14.23 -8.53
CA THR A 120 -2.12 -15.13 -7.84
C THR A 120 -2.32 -14.72 -6.38
N TYR A 121 -1.26 -14.31 -5.69
CA TYR A 121 -1.33 -13.85 -4.30
C TYR A 121 -2.04 -12.51 -4.14
N LEU A 122 -1.75 -11.54 -5.02
CA LEU A 122 -2.46 -10.27 -5.11
C LEU A 122 -3.96 -10.47 -5.33
N GLN A 123 -4.35 -11.30 -6.32
CA GLN A 123 -5.75 -11.60 -6.64
C GLN A 123 -6.49 -12.28 -5.46
N LYS A 124 -5.83 -13.21 -4.76
CA LYS A 124 -6.39 -13.82 -3.54
C LYS A 124 -6.59 -12.78 -2.44
N THR A 125 -5.65 -11.83 -2.31
CA THR A 125 -5.74 -10.75 -1.33
C THR A 125 -6.87 -9.80 -1.65
N VAL A 126 -7.05 -9.40 -2.92
CA VAL A 126 -8.19 -8.62 -3.38
C VAL A 126 -9.51 -9.33 -3.08
N THR A 127 -9.62 -10.62 -3.43
CA THR A 127 -10.82 -11.42 -3.17
C THR A 127 -11.20 -11.40 -1.68
N LEU A 128 -10.23 -11.61 -0.79
CA LEU A 128 -10.47 -11.62 0.66
C LEU A 128 -10.76 -10.22 1.20
N ALA A 129 -10.00 -9.21 0.79
CA ALA A 129 -10.19 -7.84 1.22
C ALA A 129 -11.58 -7.32 0.82
N LYS A 130 -12.02 -7.57 -0.42
CA LYS A 130 -13.39 -7.25 -0.88
C LYS A 130 -14.45 -7.93 -0.03
N LYS A 131 -14.30 -9.24 0.23
CA LYS A 131 -15.25 -10.02 1.03
C LYS A 131 -15.46 -9.47 2.44
N TYR A 132 -14.43 -8.89 3.03
CA TYR A 132 -14.46 -8.37 4.40
C TYR A 132 -14.46 -6.84 4.48
N HIS A 133 -14.55 -6.13 3.36
CA HIS A 133 -14.50 -4.68 3.29
C HIS A 133 -13.21 -4.06 3.88
N ALA A 134 -12.08 -4.76 3.74
CA ALA A 134 -10.78 -4.20 4.11
C ALA A 134 -10.36 -3.12 3.09
N PRO A 135 -9.83 -1.96 3.54
CA PRO A 135 -9.39 -0.92 2.63
C PRO A 135 -8.22 -1.40 1.78
N LEU A 136 -8.25 -1.11 0.48
CA LEU A 136 -7.21 -1.47 -0.48
C LEU A 136 -6.56 -0.22 -1.06
N VAL A 137 -5.23 -0.17 -1.09
CA VAL A 137 -4.47 0.92 -1.71
C VAL A 137 -3.56 0.38 -2.81
N LEU A 138 -3.53 1.08 -3.94
CA LEU A 138 -2.63 0.78 -5.06
C LEU A 138 -1.46 1.74 -5.00
N THR A 139 -0.25 1.20 -5.03
CA THR A 139 0.99 1.99 -4.99
C THR A 139 1.89 1.61 -6.16
N SER A 140 2.69 2.56 -6.63
CA SER A 140 3.70 2.24 -7.66
C SER A 140 4.82 1.38 -7.08
N GLY A 141 5.24 1.67 -5.85
CA GLY A 141 6.44 1.14 -5.23
C GLY A 141 7.73 1.71 -5.81
N SER A 142 7.66 2.74 -6.67
CA SER A 142 8.80 3.28 -7.41
C SER A 142 9.84 3.90 -6.48
N THR A 143 11.11 3.63 -6.77
CA THR A 143 12.26 4.10 -6.00
C THR A 143 13.14 5.09 -6.76
N CYS A 144 12.92 5.23 -8.06
CA CYS A 144 13.58 6.18 -8.94
C CYS A 144 12.61 6.69 -10.02
N GLU A 145 13.04 7.71 -10.76
CA GLU A 145 12.24 8.39 -11.78
C GLU A 145 11.79 7.44 -12.91
N GLU A 146 12.65 6.51 -13.33
CA GLU A 146 12.38 5.56 -14.41
C GLU A 146 11.36 4.48 -14.02
N GLU A 147 11.17 4.25 -12.72
CA GLU A 147 10.19 3.32 -12.20
C GLU A 147 8.80 3.96 -12.06
N VAL A 148 8.63 5.27 -12.25
CA VAL A 148 7.35 5.99 -12.02
C VAL A 148 6.25 5.45 -12.93
N VAL A 149 5.09 5.19 -12.33
CA VAL A 149 3.91 4.65 -13.00
C VAL A 149 2.76 5.65 -12.92
N SER A 150 2.06 5.87 -14.02
CA SER A 150 0.92 6.81 -14.02
C SER A 150 -0.27 6.29 -13.20
N PRO A 151 -1.11 7.17 -12.64
CA PRO A 151 -2.35 6.80 -11.96
C PRO A 151 -3.26 5.88 -12.79
N ARG A 152 -3.33 6.10 -14.11
CA ARG A 152 -4.11 5.25 -15.03
C ARG A 152 -3.58 3.82 -15.10
N GLN A 153 -2.25 3.66 -15.09
CA GLN A 153 -1.64 2.33 -15.07
C GLN A 153 -1.90 1.62 -13.74
N LEU A 154 -1.88 2.34 -12.60
CA LEU A 154 -2.27 1.76 -11.31
C LEU A 154 -3.74 1.32 -11.31
N VAL A 155 -4.66 2.12 -11.86
CA VAL A 155 -6.07 1.72 -12.01
C VAL A 155 -6.21 0.49 -12.90
N ALA A 156 -5.51 0.44 -14.03
CA ALA A 156 -5.52 -0.74 -14.91
C ALA A 156 -4.96 -1.98 -14.20
N PHE A 157 -3.90 -1.81 -13.40
CA PHE A 157 -3.35 -2.87 -12.56
C PHE A 157 -4.38 -3.38 -11.55
N GLY A 158 -5.07 -2.49 -10.82
CA GLY A 158 -6.15 -2.85 -9.92
C GLY A 158 -7.23 -3.69 -10.60
N LYS A 159 -7.62 -3.32 -11.84
CA LYS A 159 -8.59 -4.10 -12.62
C LYS A 159 -8.11 -5.51 -12.96
N ILE A 160 -6.83 -5.68 -13.31
CA ILE A 160 -6.23 -7.00 -13.57
C ILE A 160 -6.29 -7.89 -12.31
N LEU A 161 -6.21 -7.28 -11.13
CA LEU A 161 -6.28 -7.99 -9.85
C LEU A 161 -7.70 -8.35 -9.41
N GLY A 162 -8.74 -7.88 -10.11
CA GLY A 162 -10.15 -8.17 -9.80
C GLY A 162 -10.91 -7.04 -9.10
N LEU A 163 -10.38 -5.81 -9.12
CA LEU A 163 -11.12 -4.62 -8.74
C LEU A 163 -12.00 -4.14 -9.88
N ASP A 164 -13.17 -3.61 -9.53
CA ASP A 164 -13.97 -2.84 -10.47
C ASP A 164 -13.33 -1.46 -10.71
N TYR A 165 -13.72 -0.78 -11.77
CA TYR A 165 -13.12 0.51 -12.13
C TYR A 165 -13.26 1.55 -11.01
N SER A 166 -14.43 1.61 -10.35
CA SER A 166 -14.68 2.51 -9.22
C SER A 166 -13.81 2.16 -8.01
N GLU A 167 -13.68 0.88 -7.68
CA GLU A 167 -12.84 0.40 -6.59
C GLU A 167 -11.36 0.72 -6.86
N ALA A 168 -10.86 0.42 -8.05
CA ALA A 168 -9.49 0.73 -8.44
C ALA A 168 -9.20 2.23 -8.42
N LYS A 169 -10.18 3.07 -8.82
CA LYS A 169 -10.07 4.52 -8.73
C LYS A 169 -10.09 5.01 -7.27
N ALA A 170 -10.91 4.42 -6.41
CA ALA A 170 -10.92 4.72 -4.99
C ALA A 170 -9.59 4.33 -4.32
N SER A 171 -8.98 3.20 -4.72
CA SER A 171 -7.70 2.72 -4.19
C SER A 171 -6.47 3.57 -4.55
N VAL A 172 -6.58 4.48 -5.53
CA VAL A 172 -5.52 5.44 -5.88
C VAL A 172 -5.79 6.85 -5.36
N TYR A 173 -6.97 7.14 -4.78
CA TYR A 173 -7.29 8.50 -4.31
C TYR A 173 -8.06 8.50 -2.99
N THR A 174 -9.32 8.03 -2.99
CA THR A 174 -10.20 8.12 -1.83
C THR A 174 -9.68 7.36 -0.62
N ILE A 175 -9.17 6.13 -0.81
CA ILE A 175 -8.63 5.32 0.28
C ILE A 175 -7.28 5.87 0.75
N PRO A 176 -6.31 6.20 -0.13
CA PRO A 176 -5.11 6.94 0.26
C PRO A 176 -5.37 8.21 1.08
N LYS A 177 -6.35 9.02 0.67
CA LYS A 177 -6.74 10.22 1.39
C LYS A 177 -7.24 9.91 2.80
N LYS A 178 -8.09 8.89 2.96
CA LYS A 178 -8.53 8.40 4.28
C LYS A 178 -7.39 7.83 5.12
N VAL A 179 -6.37 7.24 4.51
CA VAL A 179 -5.18 6.78 5.24
C VAL A 179 -4.43 7.97 5.85
N LEU A 180 -4.36 9.10 5.14
CA LEU A 180 -3.65 10.31 5.60
C LEU A 180 -4.46 11.15 6.59
N GLU A 181 -5.75 11.33 6.33
CA GLU A 181 -6.63 12.21 7.12
C GLU A 181 -7.31 11.46 8.28
N GLY A 182 -7.33 10.13 8.21
CA GLY A 182 -8.08 9.26 9.10
C GLY A 182 -9.35 8.71 8.44
N PHE A 183 -9.71 7.49 8.85
CA PHE A 183 -11.01 6.91 8.53
C PHE A 183 -12.00 7.42 9.56
N GLU A 184 -12.95 8.28 9.17
CA GLU A 184 -14.13 8.64 9.97
C GLU A 184 -15.04 7.42 10.18
#